data_AF-A0A972RB67-F1
#
_entry.id   AF-A0A972RB67-F1
#
_cell.length_a   1.000
_cell.length_b   1.000
_cell.length_c   1.000
_cell.angle_alpha   90.00
_cell.angle_beta   90.00
_cell.angle_gamma   90.00
#
_symmetry.space_group_name_H-M   'P 1'
#
loop_
_entity.id
_entity.type
_entity.pdbx_description
1 polymer ?
#
loop_
_entity_poly.entity_id
_entity_poly.type
_entity_poly.pdbx_seq_one_letter_code
_entity_poly.pdbx_strand_id
1 'polypeptide(L)'
;MREEEVTKNILDWLEDNAWKIICYDFPQSGTGVLLHPNGSNRKEKNKGAIIPDIIAVKDNVAVFFENKDRFYEPDFDKLQEIKTESNYSDALDKLLTGFNIETMYYGIAIPELKNAIDKSKLHLEKIDFLISTNEKGELLIHHDINEIFLPNRPITNW
;
A
#
# COMPACT_ATOMS: atom_id res chain seq x y z
N MET A 1 -14.98 -10.38 -6.26
CA MET A 1 -13.97 -10.42 -5.20
C MET A 1 -14.21 -9.27 -4.23
N ARG A 2 -14.27 -9.55 -2.93
CA ARG A 2 -14.43 -8.55 -1.86
C ARG A 2 -13.06 -7.96 -1.49
N GLU A 3 -13.05 -6.82 -0.82
CA GLU A 3 -11.82 -6.13 -0.38
C GLU A 3 -10.95 -7.01 0.54
N GLU A 4 -11.59 -7.83 1.39
CA GLU A 4 -10.92 -8.84 2.22
C GLU A 4 -10.13 -9.86 1.39
N GLU A 5 -10.68 -10.30 0.25
CA GLU A 5 -10.04 -11.28 -0.64
C GLU A 5 -8.89 -10.64 -1.41
N VAL A 6 -9.06 -9.38 -1.86
CA VAL A 6 -7.94 -8.60 -2.45
C VAL A 6 -6.78 -8.55 -1.46
N THR A 7 -7.06 -8.12 -0.23
CA THR A 7 -6.04 -7.97 0.82
C THR A 7 -5.32 -9.30 1.10
N LYS A 8 -6.07 -10.41 1.22
CA LYS A 8 -5.48 -11.76 1.40
C LYS A 8 -4.55 -12.14 0.26
N ASN A 9 -4.99 -11.98 -0.99
CA ASN A 9 -4.16 -12.31 -2.14
C ASN A 9 -2.88 -11.47 -2.20
N ILE A 10 -2.94 -10.19 -1.82
CA ILE A 10 -1.76 -9.33 -1.77
C ILE A 10 -0.81 -9.76 -0.65
N LEU A 11 -1.33 -10.09 0.55
CA LEU A 11 -0.52 -10.61 1.65
C LEU A 11 0.21 -11.89 1.25
N ASP A 12 -0.51 -12.87 0.70
CA ASP A 12 0.07 -14.15 0.26
C ASP A 12 1.17 -13.91 -0.79
N TRP A 13 0.91 -13.05 -1.79
CA TRP A 13 1.91 -12.72 -2.81
C TRP A 13 3.13 -12.01 -2.23
N LEU A 14 2.94 -11.05 -1.31
CA LEU A 14 4.03 -10.33 -0.65
C LEU A 14 4.92 -11.31 0.13
N GLU A 15 4.33 -12.19 0.93
CA GLU A 15 5.05 -13.20 1.71
C GLU A 15 5.83 -14.17 0.80
N ASP A 16 5.20 -14.69 -0.25
CA ASP A 16 5.83 -15.56 -1.25
C ASP A 16 7.01 -14.87 -1.98
N ASN A 17 6.98 -13.54 -2.07
CA ASN A 17 8.02 -12.73 -2.70
C ASN A 17 8.98 -12.08 -1.69
N ALA A 18 9.07 -12.65 -0.48
CA ALA A 18 10.00 -12.27 0.57
C ALA A 18 9.86 -10.82 1.08
N TRP A 19 8.67 -10.24 0.94
CA TRP A 19 8.32 -9.04 1.67
C TRP A 19 7.97 -9.38 3.11
N LYS A 20 8.42 -8.55 4.03
CA LYS A 20 8.04 -8.65 5.44
C LYS A 20 6.83 -7.76 5.71
N ILE A 21 5.72 -8.35 6.13
CA ILE A 21 4.52 -7.60 6.52
C ILE A 21 4.76 -6.91 7.87
N ILE A 22 4.54 -5.60 7.91
CA ILE A 22 4.68 -4.77 9.12
C ILE A 22 3.33 -4.60 9.81
N CYS A 23 2.31 -4.28 9.04
CA CYS A 23 0.93 -4.27 9.50
C CYS A 23 -0.01 -4.55 8.35
N TYR A 24 -1.22 -5.00 8.69
CA TYR A 24 -2.33 -5.07 7.76
C TYR A 24 -3.64 -4.86 8.53
N ASP A 25 -4.70 -4.48 7.82
CA ASP A 25 -6.06 -4.45 8.32
C ASP A 25 -7.00 -5.12 7.32
N PHE A 26 -7.96 -5.87 7.84
CA PHE A 26 -9.10 -6.30 7.03
C PHE A 26 -10.28 -5.38 7.32
N PRO A 27 -11.16 -5.15 6.32
CA PRO A 27 -12.39 -4.41 6.55
C PRO A 27 -13.14 -4.93 7.78
N GLN A 28 -13.47 -4.03 8.71
CA GLN A 28 -14.22 -4.31 9.95
C GLN A 28 -13.48 -5.18 11.00
N SER A 29 -12.18 -5.41 10.86
CA SER A 29 -11.42 -6.19 11.84
C SER A 29 -11.23 -5.45 13.18
N GLY A 30 -11.04 -4.13 13.11
CA GLY A 30 -10.72 -3.28 14.27
C GLY A 30 -9.30 -3.48 14.82
N THR A 31 -8.42 -4.15 14.09
CA THR A 31 -7.06 -4.51 14.53
C THR A 31 -5.94 -3.74 13.82
N GLY A 32 -6.28 -2.95 12.80
CA GLY A 32 -5.31 -2.15 12.05
C GLY A 32 -4.50 -1.17 12.90
N VAL A 33 -3.29 -0.86 12.41
CA VAL A 33 -2.40 0.11 13.05
C VAL A 33 -2.90 1.52 12.73
N LEU A 34 -3.37 2.22 13.76
CA LEU A 34 -3.83 3.60 13.63
C LEU A 34 -2.64 4.56 13.55
N LEU A 35 -2.46 5.20 12.40
CA LEU A 35 -1.47 6.26 12.17
C LEU A 35 -2.10 7.61 12.47
N HIS A 36 -1.47 8.36 13.37
CA HIS A 36 -1.91 9.71 13.70
C HIS A 36 -1.14 10.74 12.90
N PRO A 37 -1.78 11.86 12.53
CA PRO A 37 -1.07 12.94 11.85
C PRO A 37 -0.04 13.57 12.81
N ASN A 38 1.02 14.11 12.23
CA ASN A 38 2.10 14.79 12.94
C ASN A 38 1.56 15.91 13.83
N GLY A 39 2.17 16.10 15.00
CA GLY A 39 1.74 17.12 15.95
C GLY A 39 0.35 16.91 16.57
N SER A 40 -0.33 15.79 16.31
CA SER A 40 -1.61 15.48 16.95
C SER A 40 -1.46 15.36 18.46
N ASN A 41 -2.18 16.21 19.18
CA ASN A 41 -2.35 16.04 20.62
C ASN A 41 -3.23 14.81 20.86
N ARG A 42 -2.67 13.75 21.45
CA ARG A 42 -3.34 12.46 21.79
C ARG A 42 -4.64 12.56 22.60
N LYS A 43 -5.09 13.78 22.95
CA LYS A 43 -6.36 14.06 23.61
C LYS A 43 -7.56 13.87 22.66
N GLU A 44 -7.39 14.07 21.35
CA GLU A 44 -8.42 13.78 20.34
C GLU A 44 -8.09 12.46 19.63
N LYS A 45 -8.50 11.35 20.23
CA LYS A 45 -7.99 9.99 19.91
C LYS A 45 -8.03 9.58 18.44
N ASN A 46 -8.93 10.11 17.61
CA ASN A 46 -9.16 9.59 16.25
C ASN A 46 -9.16 10.67 15.15
N LYS A 47 -8.95 11.95 15.47
CA LYS A 47 -9.15 13.01 14.48
C LYS A 47 -8.05 12.97 13.42
N GLY A 48 -8.46 12.75 12.17
CA GLY A 48 -7.54 12.66 11.03
C GLY A 48 -6.61 11.46 11.10
N ALA A 49 -6.92 10.44 11.91
CA ALA A 49 -6.11 9.23 11.93
C ALA A 49 -6.49 8.32 10.76
N ILE A 50 -5.51 7.61 10.22
CA ILE A 50 -5.68 6.67 9.10
C ILE A 50 -5.25 5.27 9.52
N ILE A 51 -5.79 4.26 8.83
CA ILE A 51 -5.38 2.87 8.98
C ILE A 51 -4.98 2.39 7.57
N PRO A 52 -3.71 2.02 7.35
CA PRO A 52 -3.30 1.38 6.11
C PRO A 52 -3.86 -0.03 6.02
N ASP A 53 -4.21 -0.48 4.82
CA ASP A 53 -4.63 -1.86 4.62
C ASP A 53 -3.44 -2.81 4.68
N ILE A 54 -2.28 -2.44 4.11
CA ILE A 54 -1.03 -3.19 4.25
C ILE A 54 0.15 -2.20 4.27
N ILE A 55 1.10 -2.42 5.18
CA ILE A 55 2.47 -1.91 5.04
C ILE A 55 3.41 -3.11 5.04
N ALA A 56 4.28 -3.19 4.04
CA ALA A 56 5.29 -4.23 3.94
C ALA A 56 6.65 -3.63 3.58
N VAL A 57 7.73 -4.35 3.90
CA VAL A 57 9.10 -3.93 3.64
C VAL A 57 9.92 -5.03 2.98
N LYS A 58 10.80 -4.65 2.07
CA LYS A 58 11.80 -5.53 1.46
C LYS A 58 13.06 -4.71 1.19
N ASP A 59 14.19 -5.20 1.69
CA ASP A 59 15.45 -4.47 1.66
C ASP A 59 15.33 -3.06 2.27
N ASN A 60 15.54 -2.01 1.48
CA ASN A 60 15.43 -0.60 1.88
C ASN A 60 14.14 0.07 1.38
N VAL A 61 13.19 -0.72 0.86
CA VAL A 61 11.92 -0.22 0.32
C VAL A 61 10.76 -0.61 1.24
N ALA A 62 9.88 0.36 1.49
CA ALA A 62 8.56 0.13 2.08
C ALA A 62 7.46 0.35 1.05
N VAL A 63 6.37 -0.40 1.16
CA VAL A 63 5.16 -0.24 0.36
C VAL A 63 3.96 -0.03 1.26
N PHE A 64 3.11 0.92 0.89
CA PHE A 64 1.87 1.28 1.56
C PHE A 64 0.72 0.99 0.60
N PHE A 65 -0.22 0.14 1.01
CA PHE A 65 -1.37 -0.23 0.23
C PHE A 65 -2.67 0.35 0.78
N GLU A 66 -3.52 0.77 -0.15
CA GLU A 66 -4.96 0.88 0.05
C GLU A 66 -5.64 -0.08 -0.94
N ASN A 67 -6.47 -0.96 -0.40
CA ASN A 67 -7.13 -2.03 -1.10
C ASN A 67 -8.62 -1.74 -1.19
N LYS A 68 -9.22 -2.00 -2.35
CA LYS A 68 -10.66 -1.81 -2.56
C LYS A 68 -11.21 -2.92 -3.43
N ASP A 69 -12.49 -3.24 -3.28
CA ASP A 69 -13.21 -4.15 -4.18
C ASP A 69 -13.58 -3.52 -5.54
N ARG A 70 -13.28 -2.24 -5.73
CA ARG A 70 -13.61 -1.42 -6.91
C ARG A 70 -12.73 -0.18 -7.00
N PHE A 71 -12.85 0.58 -8.08
CA PHE A 71 -12.28 1.93 -8.15
C PHE A 71 -12.94 2.86 -7.12
N TYR A 72 -12.12 3.54 -6.33
CA TYR A 72 -12.56 4.55 -5.37
C TYR A 72 -11.57 5.72 -5.35
N GLU A 73 -11.91 6.79 -6.07
CA GLU A 73 -11.06 7.98 -6.23
C GLU A 73 -10.53 8.58 -4.91
N PRO A 74 -11.31 8.65 -3.81
CA PRO A 74 -10.81 9.22 -2.56
C PRO A 74 -9.56 8.53 -1.99
N ASP A 75 -9.32 7.24 -2.28
CA ASP A 75 -8.08 6.59 -1.84
C ASP A 75 -6.86 7.08 -2.63
N PHE A 76 -7.02 7.43 -3.91
CA PHE A 76 -5.95 8.03 -4.70
C PHE A 76 -5.60 9.42 -4.16
N ASP A 77 -6.62 10.24 -3.83
CA ASP A 77 -6.42 11.56 -3.22
C ASP A 77 -5.73 11.44 -1.85
N LYS A 78 -6.17 10.49 -1.02
CA LYS A 78 -5.57 10.19 0.29
C LYS A 78 -4.10 9.81 0.16
N LEU A 79 -3.77 8.89 -0.75
CA LEU A 79 -2.38 8.47 -0.97
C LEU A 79 -1.52 9.62 -1.49
N GLN A 80 -2.05 10.45 -2.39
CA GLN A 80 -1.35 11.66 -2.87
C GLN A 80 -1.06 12.62 -1.71
N GLU A 81 -2.05 12.90 -0.85
CA GLU A 81 -1.89 13.75 0.34
C GLU A 81 -0.80 13.19 1.26
N ILE A 82 -0.90 11.92 1.67
CA ILE A 82 0.08 11.28 2.58
C ILE A 82 1.49 11.38 2.00
N LYS A 83 1.64 11.03 0.72
CA LYS A 83 2.92 11.06 0.00
C LYS A 83 3.53 12.45 -0.10
N THR A 84 2.71 13.48 -0.34
CA THR A 84 3.21 14.84 -0.67
C THR A 84 3.33 15.75 0.54
N GLU A 85 2.44 15.60 1.52
CA GLU A 85 2.40 16.46 2.70
C GLU A 85 3.28 15.94 3.84
N SER A 86 3.69 14.66 3.80
CA SER A 86 4.45 14.02 4.87
C SER A 86 3.78 14.13 6.24
N ASN A 87 2.46 14.26 6.26
CA ASN A 87 1.64 14.57 7.43
C ASN A 87 1.50 13.40 8.42
N TYR A 88 1.96 12.20 8.07
CA TYR A 88 2.03 11.03 8.97
C TYR A 88 3.45 10.50 9.20
N SER A 89 4.49 11.26 8.81
CA SER A 89 5.89 10.80 8.87
C SER A 89 6.32 10.36 10.27
N ASP A 90 5.94 11.05 11.35
CA ASP A 90 6.30 10.66 12.72
C ASP A 90 5.76 9.26 13.08
N ALA A 91 4.53 8.96 12.64
CA ALA A 91 3.87 7.69 12.91
C ALA A 91 4.48 6.56 12.06
N LEU A 92 4.79 6.84 10.79
CA LEU A 92 5.44 5.91 9.88
C LEU A 92 6.86 5.57 10.32
N ASP A 93 7.68 6.57 10.68
CA ASP A 93 9.05 6.38 11.18
C ASP A 93 9.07 5.51 12.44
N LYS A 94 8.11 5.76 13.34
CA LYS A 94 7.95 4.95 14.54
C LYS A 94 7.54 3.51 14.20
N LEU A 95 6.60 3.33 13.27
CA LEU A 95 6.14 2.01 12.86
C LEU A 95 7.26 1.19 12.19
N LEU A 96 8.11 1.86 11.42
CA LEU A 96 9.22 1.26 10.67
C LEU A 96 10.54 1.30 11.43
N THR A 97 10.51 1.62 12.73
CA THR A 97 11.70 1.62 13.57
C THR A 97 12.35 0.22 13.58
N GLY A 98 13.63 0.18 13.25
CA GLY A 98 14.39 -1.08 13.13
C GLY A 98 14.59 -1.55 11.68
N PHE A 99 14.02 -0.86 10.71
CA PHE A 99 14.29 -1.05 9.28
C PHE A 99 15.04 0.15 8.72
N ASN A 100 15.97 -0.09 7.79
CA ASN A 100 16.67 0.98 7.07
C ASN A 100 15.91 1.32 5.79
N ILE A 101 14.79 2.04 5.93
CA ILE A 101 13.94 2.41 4.81
C ILE A 101 14.47 3.68 4.16
N GLU A 102 14.83 3.60 2.88
CA GLU A 102 15.25 4.75 2.07
C GLU A 102 14.08 5.36 1.32
N THR A 103 13.09 4.55 0.92
CA THR A 103 11.95 5.03 0.15
C THR A 103 10.69 4.25 0.50
N MET A 104 9.57 4.98 0.58
CA MET A 104 8.24 4.41 0.70
C MET A 104 7.44 4.72 -0.57
N TYR A 105 6.81 3.70 -1.13
CA TYR A 105 5.92 3.82 -2.28
C TYR A 105 4.47 3.54 -1.89
N TYR A 106 3.54 4.26 -2.51
CA TYR A 106 2.13 4.24 -2.17
C TYR A 106 1.32 3.74 -3.35
N GLY A 107 0.39 2.81 -3.14
CA GLY A 107 -0.39 2.31 -4.25
C GLY A 107 -1.66 1.59 -3.90
N ILE A 108 -2.37 1.23 -4.96
CA ILE A 108 -3.72 0.68 -4.91
C ILE A 108 -3.71 -0.77 -5.37
N ALA A 109 -4.41 -1.64 -4.62
CA ALA A 109 -4.77 -2.97 -5.09
C ALA A 109 -6.28 -3.11 -5.26
N ILE A 110 -6.70 -3.67 -6.40
CA ILE A 110 -8.11 -3.89 -6.75
C ILE A 110 -8.31 -5.29 -7.36
N PRO A 111 -9.54 -5.80 -7.49
CA PRO A 111 -9.79 -6.98 -8.29
C PRO A 111 -9.44 -6.74 -9.77
N GLU A 112 -9.14 -7.82 -10.51
CA GLU A 112 -8.91 -7.81 -11.95
C GLU A 112 -10.21 -7.53 -12.73
N LEU A 113 -10.72 -6.30 -12.61
CA LEU A 113 -11.94 -5.82 -13.25
C LEU A 113 -11.60 -4.69 -14.21
N LYS A 114 -11.77 -4.94 -15.51
CA LYS A 114 -11.40 -3.99 -16.58
C LYS A 114 -11.87 -2.56 -16.32
N ASN A 115 -13.14 -2.37 -15.94
CA ASN A 115 -13.70 -1.03 -15.69
C ASN A 115 -13.04 -0.33 -14.48
N ALA A 116 -12.70 -1.07 -13.42
CA ALA A 116 -12.01 -0.50 -12.25
C ALA A 116 -10.57 -0.13 -12.60
N ILE A 117 -9.87 -0.99 -13.34
CA ILE A 117 -8.52 -0.76 -13.83
C ILE A 117 -8.48 0.47 -14.76
N ASP A 118 -9.38 0.54 -15.75
CA ASP A 118 -9.44 1.65 -16.71
C ASP A 118 -9.69 2.99 -16.01
N LYS A 119 -10.56 3.03 -14.99
CA LYS A 119 -10.77 4.23 -14.17
C LYS A 119 -9.55 4.60 -13.34
N SER A 120 -8.94 3.60 -12.70
CA SER A 120 -7.71 3.80 -11.89
C SER A 120 -6.57 4.38 -12.73
N LYS A 121 -6.48 3.98 -14.00
CA LYS A 121 -5.46 4.49 -14.94
C LYS A 121 -5.59 5.99 -15.25
N LEU A 122 -6.72 6.62 -14.94
CA LEU A 122 -6.91 8.07 -15.07
C LEU A 122 -6.28 8.88 -13.92
N HIS A 123 -5.76 8.21 -12.89
CA HIS A 123 -5.25 8.82 -11.66
C HIS A 123 -3.85 8.30 -11.28
N LEU A 124 -3.09 7.74 -12.23
CA LEU A 124 -1.78 7.12 -11.95
C LEU A 124 -0.76 8.12 -11.40
N GLU A 125 -0.88 9.40 -11.71
CA GLU A 125 -0.01 10.45 -11.20
C GLU A 125 -0.06 10.62 -9.67
N LYS A 126 -1.12 10.10 -9.03
CA LYS A 126 -1.36 10.20 -7.59
C LYS A 126 -0.73 9.07 -6.77
N ILE A 127 -0.30 8.01 -7.44
CA ILE A 127 0.19 6.77 -6.82
C ILE A 127 1.51 6.33 -7.47
N ASP A 128 2.24 5.42 -6.82
CA ASP A 128 3.49 4.86 -7.33
C ASP A 128 3.29 3.52 -8.03
N PHE A 129 2.23 2.79 -7.64
CA PHE A 129 1.88 1.52 -8.26
C PHE A 129 0.37 1.23 -8.23
N LEU A 130 -0.09 0.51 -9.25
CA LEU A 130 -1.44 -0.06 -9.35
C LEU A 130 -1.31 -1.53 -9.70
N ILE A 131 -1.86 -2.38 -8.83
CA ILE A 131 -1.90 -3.81 -9.04
C ILE A 131 -3.34 -4.32 -9.01
N SER A 132 -3.59 -5.45 -9.65
CA SER A 132 -4.84 -6.18 -9.50
C SER A 132 -4.63 -7.64 -9.18
N THR A 133 -5.64 -8.27 -8.58
CA THR A 133 -5.62 -9.72 -8.33
C THR A 133 -6.91 -10.40 -8.77
N ASN A 134 -6.82 -11.67 -9.11
CA ASN A 134 -7.95 -12.50 -9.55
C ASN A 134 -8.30 -13.60 -8.55
N GLU A 135 -9.37 -14.35 -8.82
CA GLU A 135 -9.89 -15.38 -7.90
C GLU A 135 -8.91 -16.52 -7.60
N LYS A 136 -7.81 -16.63 -8.36
CA LYS A 136 -6.72 -17.59 -8.11
C LYS A 136 -5.58 -17.03 -7.27
N GLY A 137 -5.64 -15.77 -6.86
CA GLY A 137 -4.56 -15.09 -6.15
C GLY A 137 -3.45 -14.57 -7.06
N GLU A 138 -3.57 -14.69 -8.38
CA GLU A 138 -2.56 -14.18 -9.31
C GLU A 138 -2.57 -12.64 -9.28
N LEU A 139 -1.39 -12.03 -9.23
CA LEU A 139 -1.20 -10.58 -9.21
C LEU A 139 -0.77 -10.09 -10.59
N LEU A 140 -1.42 -9.04 -11.08
CA LEU A 140 -1.07 -8.32 -12.31
C LEU A 140 -0.70 -6.88 -12.00
N ILE A 141 0.46 -6.44 -12.51
CA ILE A 141 0.95 -5.07 -12.36
C ILE A 141 0.43 -4.24 -13.55
N HIS A 142 -0.29 -3.15 -13.26
CA HIS A 142 -0.80 -2.21 -14.26
C HIS A 142 -0.01 -0.91 -14.32
N HIS A 143 0.62 -0.55 -13.20
CA HIS A 143 1.50 0.60 -13.07
C HIS A 143 2.54 0.28 -11.98
N ASP A 144 3.82 0.47 -12.30
CA ASP A 144 4.95 0.36 -11.37
C ASP A 144 6.17 1.02 -12.05
N ILE A 145 6.24 2.35 -11.97
CA ILE A 145 7.31 3.10 -12.65
C ILE A 145 8.68 2.91 -11.98
N ASN A 146 8.68 2.51 -10.71
CA ASN A 146 9.88 2.36 -9.90
C ASN A 146 10.38 0.91 -9.86
N GLU A 147 9.76 0.01 -10.62
CA GLU A 147 10.12 -1.42 -10.69
C GLU A 147 10.10 -2.13 -9.32
N ILE A 148 9.19 -1.70 -8.44
CA ILE A 148 9.04 -2.14 -7.04
C ILE A 148 8.82 -3.65 -6.96
N PHE A 149 8.04 -4.21 -7.89
CA PHE A 149 7.59 -5.60 -7.84
C PHE A 149 8.27 -6.49 -8.89
N LEU A 150 9.29 -6.00 -9.59
CA LEU A 150 10.04 -6.84 -10.52
C LEU A 150 10.88 -7.87 -9.75
N PRO A 151 10.96 -9.13 -10.21
CA PRO A 151 11.88 -10.09 -9.63
C PRO A 151 13.32 -9.57 -9.80
N ASN A 152 14.11 -9.66 -8.72
CA ASN A 152 15.49 -9.17 -8.64
C ASN A 152 16.22 -9.37 -9.98
N ARG A 153 16.61 -8.26 -10.63
CA ARG A 153 17.50 -8.34 -11.78
C ARG A 153 18.77 -9.09 -11.34
N PRO A 154 19.24 -10.10 -12.06
CA PRO A 154 20.53 -10.71 -11.74
C PRO A 154 21.57 -9.60 -11.71
N ILE A 155 22.33 -9.55 -10.62
CA ILE A 155 23.49 -8.67 -10.48
C ILE A 155 24.43 -9.04 -11.64
N THR A 156 24.43 -8.22 -12.69
CA THR A 156 25.44 -8.34 -13.74
C THR A 156 26.68 -7.65 -13.20
N ASN A 157 27.58 -8.45 -12.65
CA ASN A 157 28.96 -8.01 -12.43
C ASN A 157 29.56 -7.72 -13.82
N TRP A 158 29.72 -6.45 -14.15
CA TRP A 158 30.60 -6.00 -15.24
C TRP A 158 31.96 -5.60 -14.65
#